data_AF-A0A1B6FDE3-F1
#
_entry.id   AF-A0A1B6FDE3-F1
#
_cell.length_a   1.000
_cell.length_b   1.000
_cell.length_c   1.000
_cell.angle_alpha   90.00
_cell.angle_beta   90.00
_cell.angle_gamma   90.00
#
_symmetry.space_group_name_H-M   'P 1'
#
loop_
_entity.id
_entity.type
_entity.pdbx_description
1 polymer ?
#
loop_
_entity_poly.entity_id
_entity_poly.type
_entity_poly.pdbx_seq_one_letter_code
_entity_poly.pdbx_strand_id
1 'polypeptide(L)'
;TELVYGAKLAWRNAARCIGRIQWSKLQVFDCRSVTTTSGMFEAICNHIKYSTNKGNIRSAITVFPQRTDGKHDYRVWNPQLLAYAGYKNADGTITGDPINVEFTEVCTKLGWKGKGTRWDILPLVLSANGHDPDYFDIPPELVMEVPLVHPEYDWFGEMGLRWYAVPAVSNMMFDCGGLQFTAAPFNGWYMSTEIGARDLCDVNRYNLLETLATKMGLDTRTPVTLWKDKALIEANVAVLHSFQINNVTIVDHHTAAESFM
;
A
#
# COMPACT_ATOMS: atom_id res chain seq x y z
N THR A 1 -1.64 -26.34 10.00
CA THR A 1 -0.18 -26.48 9.86
C THR A 1 0.26 -26.33 8.41
N GLU A 2 -0.36 -27.03 7.46
CA GLU A 2 -0.01 -26.96 6.02
C GLU A 2 -0.24 -25.58 5.39
N LEU A 3 -1.39 -24.94 5.64
CA LEU A 3 -1.69 -23.60 5.12
C LEU A 3 -0.62 -22.57 5.53
N VAL A 4 -0.17 -22.64 6.79
CA VAL A 4 0.87 -21.76 7.33
C VAL A 4 2.21 -21.99 6.62
N TYR A 5 2.57 -23.25 6.41
CA TYR A 5 3.78 -23.61 5.67
C TYR A 5 3.70 -23.14 4.21
N GLY A 6 2.59 -23.40 3.53
CA GLY A 6 2.34 -22.99 2.15
C GLY A 6 2.43 -21.48 1.95
N ALA A 7 1.80 -20.69 2.83
CA ALA A 7 1.84 -19.23 2.73
C ALA A 7 3.25 -18.67 2.91
N LYS A 8 4.00 -19.19 3.90
CA LYS A 8 5.41 -18.83 4.10
C LYS A 8 6.29 -19.20 2.91
N LEU A 9 6.08 -20.39 2.35
CA LEU A 9 6.82 -20.87 1.19
C LEU A 9 6.49 -20.06 -0.08
N ALA A 10 5.23 -19.65 -0.26
CA ALA A 10 4.83 -18.77 -1.36
C ALA A 10 5.58 -17.43 -1.31
N TRP A 11 5.69 -16.81 -0.11
CA TRP A 11 6.51 -15.61 0.05
C TRP A 11 8.00 -15.88 -0.25
N ARG A 12 8.57 -16.98 0.26
CA ARG A 12 9.95 -17.37 -0.05
C ARG A 12 10.18 -17.52 -1.57
N ASN A 13 9.18 -17.97 -2.31
CA ASN A 13 9.24 -18.18 -3.75
C ASN A 13 8.84 -16.93 -4.58
N ALA A 14 8.46 -15.82 -3.95
CA ALA A 14 8.08 -14.59 -4.65
C ALA A 14 9.31 -13.90 -5.25
N ALA A 15 9.64 -14.21 -6.51
CA ALA A 15 10.87 -13.74 -7.17
C ALA A 15 11.03 -12.21 -7.24
N ARG A 16 9.93 -11.45 -7.16
CA ARG A 16 9.91 -9.98 -7.17
C ARG A 16 10.01 -9.34 -5.77
N CYS A 17 10.07 -10.12 -4.70
CA CYS A 17 10.14 -9.62 -3.33
C CYS A 17 11.60 -9.59 -2.84
N ILE A 18 12.09 -8.40 -2.48
CA ILE A 18 13.42 -8.21 -1.89
C ILE A 18 13.44 -8.55 -0.38
N GLY A 19 12.32 -8.37 0.33
CA GLY A 19 12.22 -8.61 1.78
C GLY A 19 12.14 -10.10 2.20
N ARG A 20 12.57 -11.03 1.35
CA ARG A 20 12.34 -12.48 1.55
C ARG A 20 13.12 -13.10 2.71
N ILE A 21 14.15 -12.46 3.26
CA ILE A 21 14.84 -12.96 4.46
C ILE A 21 13.88 -13.16 5.66
N GLN A 22 12.76 -12.42 5.68
CA GLN A 22 11.74 -12.47 6.73
C GLN A 22 10.67 -13.57 6.53
N TRP A 23 10.77 -14.38 5.46
CA TRP A 23 9.71 -15.30 5.02
C TRP A 23 9.15 -16.23 6.11
N SER A 24 9.98 -16.62 7.07
CA SER A 24 9.59 -17.53 8.16
C SER A 24 8.78 -16.85 9.26
N LYS A 25 8.77 -15.51 9.32
CA LYS A 25 8.09 -14.66 10.33
C LYS A 25 6.78 -14.05 9.81
N LEU A 26 5.97 -14.87 9.14
CA LEU A 26 4.63 -14.49 8.67
C LEU A 26 3.54 -14.95 9.63
N GLN A 27 2.68 -14.04 10.07
CA GLN A 27 1.41 -14.38 10.73
C GLN A 27 0.39 -14.79 9.67
N VAL A 28 -0.35 -15.87 9.92
CA VAL A 28 -1.40 -16.35 9.00
C VAL A 28 -2.74 -16.32 9.73
N PHE A 29 -3.69 -15.56 9.22
CA PHE A 29 -5.08 -15.57 9.65
C PHE A 29 -5.87 -16.52 8.76
N ASP A 30 -6.38 -17.60 9.35
CA ASP A 30 -7.21 -18.57 8.65
C ASP A 30 -8.67 -18.10 8.67
N CYS A 31 -9.12 -17.56 7.53
CA CYS A 31 -10.47 -17.06 7.33
C CYS A 31 -11.23 -17.88 6.29
N ARG A 32 -10.86 -19.16 6.09
CA ARG A 32 -11.49 -20.06 5.12
C ARG A 32 -12.94 -20.43 5.44
N SER A 33 -13.44 -20.08 6.64
CA SER A 33 -14.84 -20.26 7.04
C SER A 33 -15.68 -18.99 6.89
N VAL A 34 -15.11 -17.88 6.44
CA VAL A 34 -15.85 -16.63 6.19
C VAL A 34 -16.76 -16.82 4.98
N THR A 35 -18.02 -16.39 5.11
CA THR A 35 -19.05 -16.58 4.07
C THR A 35 -19.64 -15.29 3.51
N THR A 36 -19.33 -14.13 4.11
CA THR A 36 -19.95 -12.84 3.79
C THR A 36 -18.91 -11.75 3.59
N THR A 37 -19.28 -10.70 2.85
CA THR A 37 -18.48 -9.48 2.65
C THR A 37 -18.21 -8.76 3.98
N SER A 38 -19.18 -8.68 4.89
CA SER A 38 -18.97 -8.16 6.25
C SER A 38 -17.95 -8.97 7.05
N GLY A 39 -18.00 -10.31 6.96
CA GLY A 39 -17.00 -11.16 7.61
C GLY A 39 -15.60 -10.99 7.01
N MET A 40 -15.51 -10.74 5.69
CA MET A 40 -14.24 -10.38 5.05
C MET A 40 -13.72 -9.04 5.57
N PHE A 41 -14.59 -8.04 5.66
CA PHE A 41 -14.25 -6.71 6.16
C PHE A 41 -13.73 -6.76 7.60
N GLU A 42 -14.40 -7.49 8.51
CA GLU A 42 -13.94 -7.67 9.89
C GLU A 42 -12.56 -8.35 9.95
N ALA A 43 -12.35 -9.39 9.15
CA ALA A 43 -11.07 -10.08 9.06
C ALA A 43 -9.95 -9.16 8.54
N ILE A 44 -10.25 -8.30 7.57
CA ILE A 44 -9.30 -7.31 7.03
C ILE A 44 -9.02 -6.20 8.07
N CYS A 45 -10.02 -5.72 8.81
CA CYS A 45 -9.81 -4.76 9.89
C CYS A 45 -8.87 -5.34 10.97
N ASN A 46 -9.08 -6.61 11.34
CA ASN A 46 -8.19 -7.32 12.26
C ASN A 46 -6.77 -7.48 11.70
N HIS A 47 -6.64 -7.75 10.41
CA HIS A 47 -5.35 -7.78 9.72
C HIS A 47 -4.64 -6.43 9.82
N ILE A 48 -5.28 -5.33 9.40
CA ILE A 48 -4.69 -3.99 9.41
C ILE A 48 -4.27 -3.62 10.84
N LYS A 49 -5.13 -3.86 11.83
CA LYS A 49 -4.83 -3.60 13.25
C LYS A 49 -3.62 -4.39 13.74
N TYR A 50 -3.58 -5.69 13.44
CA TYR A 50 -2.47 -6.56 13.82
C TYR A 50 -1.17 -6.11 13.16
N SER A 51 -1.21 -5.85 11.87
CA SER A 51 -0.03 -5.50 11.07
C SER A 51 0.51 -4.14 11.43
N THR A 52 -0.35 -3.16 11.71
CA THR A 52 0.04 -1.80 12.10
C THR A 52 0.78 -1.78 13.44
N ASN A 53 0.27 -2.50 14.45
CA ASN A 53 0.95 -2.71 15.75
C ASN A 53 1.62 -1.44 16.32
N LYS A 54 0.90 -0.30 16.28
CA LYS A 54 1.38 1.01 16.76
C LYS A 54 2.72 1.45 16.13
N GLY A 55 2.94 1.16 14.84
CA GLY A 55 4.14 1.51 14.10
C GLY A 55 5.18 0.39 14.01
N ASN A 56 5.18 -0.59 14.92
CA ASN A 56 6.07 -1.75 14.86
C ASN A 56 5.52 -2.82 13.91
N ILE A 57 5.63 -2.57 12.60
CA ILE A 57 4.90 -3.28 11.56
C ILE A 57 5.20 -4.79 11.57
N ARG A 58 4.14 -5.59 11.49
CA ARG A 58 4.23 -7.06 11.45
C ARG A 58 3.72 -7.58 10.12
N SER A 59 4.44 -8.54 9.54
CA SER A 59 3.99 -9.24 8.33
C SER A 59 2.85 -10.20 8.65
N ALA A 60 1.76 -10.08 7.90
CA ALA A 60 0.62 -10.98 7.99
C ALA A 60 0.06 -11.32 6.60
N ILE A 61 -0.71 -12.40 6.54
CA ILE A 61 -1.58 -12.78 5.42
C ILE A 61 -2.92 -13.23 5.99
N THR A 62 -4.02 -12.81 5.37
CA THR A 62 -5.37 -13.31 5.68
C THR A 62 -5.85 -14.15 4.52
N VAL A 63 -6.16 -15.43 4.75
CA VAL A 63 -6.54 -16.36 3.69
C VAL A 63 -8.04 -16.65 3.77
N PHE A 64 -8.79 -16.21 2.75
CA PHE A 64 -10.23 -16.47 2.60
C PHE A 64 -10.49 -17.83 1.93
N PRO A 65 -11.75 -18.26 1.74
CA PRO A 65 -12.04 -19.55 1.11
C PRO A 65 -11.37 -19.72 -0.26
N GLN A 66 -10.93 -20.96 -0.52
CA GLN A 66 -10.37 -21.33 -1.82
C GLN A 66 -11.43 -21.30 -2.91
N ARG A 67 -11.01 -21.05 -4.15
CA ARG A 67 -11.82 -21.22 -5.35
C ARG A 67 -12.37 -22.65 -5.43
N THR A 68 -13.61 -22.75 -5.86
CA THR A 68 -14.30 -24.01 -6.15
C THR A 68 -14.47 -24.19 -7.66
N ASP A 69 -15.52 -23.62 -8.24
CA ASP A 69 -15.91 -23.74 -9.66
C ASP A 69 -15.61 -22.49 -10.49
N GLY A 70 -14.92 -21.51 -9.90
CA GLY A 70 -14.62 -20.20 -10.50
C GLY A 70 -15.80 -19.24 -10.57
N LYS A 71 -16.99 -19.64 -10.10
CA LYS A 71 -18.18 -18.77 -9.99
C LYS A 71 -18.38 -18.25 -8.57
N HIS A 72 -17.80 -18.90 -7.57
CA HIS A 72 -17.98 -18.59 -6.15
C HIS A 72 -16.71 -18.00 -5.51
N ASP A 73 -15.95 -17.22 -6.27
CA ASP A 73 -14.70 -16.63 -5.78
C ASP A 73 -14.94 -15.59 -4.67
N TYR A 74 -13.98 -15.53 -3.75
CA TYR A 74 -13.82 -14.43 -2.81
C TYR A 74 -12.79 -13.48 -3.40
N ARG A 75 -13.08 -12.17 -3.42
CA ARG A 75 -12.16 -11.16 -3.98
C ARG A 75 -12.13 -9.89 -3.14
N VAL A 76 -10.92 -9.38 -2.93
CA VAL A 76 -10.69 -7.98 -2.60
C VAL A 76 -10.37 -7.28 -3.93
N TRP A 77 -11.21 -6.34 -4.34
CA TRP A 77 -11.05 -5.69 -5.65
C TRP A 77 -9.94 -4.65 -5.64
N ASN A 78 -9.67 -4.07 -4.45
CA ASN A 78 -8.58 -3.14 -4.26
C ASN A 78 -7.24 -3.81 -4.58
N PRO A 79 -6.32 -3.13 -5.31
CA PRO A 79 -4.95 -3.62 -5.46
C PRO A 79 -4.17 -3.68 -4.15
N GLN A 80 -4.41 -2.72 -3.26
CA GLN A 80 -3.86 -2.66 -1.91
C GLN A 80 -4.99 -2.43 -0.90
N LEU A 81 -4.86 -2.92 0.34
CA LEU A 81 -5.86 -2.67 1.38
C LEU A 81 -5.97 -1.19 1.75
N LEU A 82 -4.84 -0.47 1.73
CA LEU A 82 -4.77 0.97 1.95
C LEU A 82 -4.26 1.61 0.66
N ALA A 83 -5.00 2.60 0.16
CA ALA A 83 -4.63 3.40 -0.99
C ALA A 83 -5.40 4.72 -0.95
N TYR A 84 -4.77 5.80 -1.44
CA TYR A 84 -5.45 7.08 -1.61
C TYR A 84 -6.25 7.11 -2.92
N ALA A 85 -7.41 7.76 -2.90
CA ALA A 85 -8.26 7.96 -4.05
C ALA A 85 -7.62 8.95 -5.06
N GLY A 86 -8.09 8.89 -6.31
CA GLY A 86 -7.74 9.81 -7.38
C GLY A 86 -8.98 10.36 -8.06
N TYR A 87 -9.13 11.68 -8.12
CA TYR A 87 -10.29 12.36 -8.69
C TYR A 87 -9.87 13.17 -9.90
N LYS A 88 -10.48 12.90 -11.06
CA LYS A 88 -10.30 13.72 -12.26
C LYS A 88 -11.15 14.99 -12.14
N ASN A 89 -10.49 16.14 -12.15
CA ASN A 89 -11.13 17.45 -12.09
C ASN A 89 -11.67 17.88 -13.46
N ALA A 90 -12.55 18.88 -13.49
CA ALA A 90 -13.17 19.39 -14.71
C ALA A 90 -12.17 20.00 -15.70
N ASP A 91 -11.06 20.55 -15.20
CA ASP A 91 -9.96 21.12 -16.00
C ASP A 91 -8.96 20.07 -16.51
N GLY A 92 -9.20 18.78 -16.22
CA GLY A 92 -8.33 17.66 -16.60
C GLY A 92 -7.18 17.39 -15.63
N THR A 93 -6.99 18.20 -14.60
CA THR A 93 -6.05 17.90 -13.51
C THR A 93 -6.58 16.76 -12.62
N ILE A 94 -5.71 16.20 -11.78
CA ILE A 94 -6.08 15.11 -10.87
C ILE A 94 -5.81 15.55 -9.43
N THR A 95 -6.81 15.39 -8.56
CA THR A 95 -6.68 15.51 -7.12
C THR A 95 -6.45 14.13 -6.50
N GLY A 96 -5.42 13.96 -5.67
CA GLY A 96 -5.08 12.67 -5.05
C GLY A 96 -4.10 11.86 -5.89
N ASP A 97 -4.27 10.54 -5.93
CA ASP A 97 -3.35 9.62 -6.59
C ASP A 97 -3.82 9.23 -8.01
N PRO A 98 -3.14 9.66 -9.09
CA PRO A 98 -3.54 9.35 -10.46
C PRO A 98 -3.66 7.87 -10.80
N ILE A 99 -2.88 6.99 -10.14
CA ILE A 99 -2.95 5.56 -10.43
C ILE A 99 -4.30 4.95 -10.03
N ASN A 100 -5.02 5.59 -9.11
CA ASN A 100 -6.26 5.07 -8.54
C ASN A 100 -7.52 5.71 -9.13
N VAL A 101 -7.41 6.56 -10.16
CA VAL A 101 -8.57 7.25 -10.77
C VAL A 101 -9.64 6.26 -11.21
N GLU A 102 -9.27 5.25 -12.00
CA GLU A 102 -10.23 4.27 -12.51
C GLU A 102 -10.93 3.51 -11.37
N PHE A 103 -10.18 3.09 -10.36
CA PHE A 103 -10.76 2.38 -9.21
C PHE A 103 -11.60 3.29 -8.32
N THR A 104 -11.24 4.57 -8.20
CA THR A 104 -12.04 5.59 -7.50
C THR A 104 -13.39 5.80 -8.20
N GLU A 105 -13.42 5.79 -9.53
CA GLU A 105 -14.66 5.83 -10.30
C GLU A 105 -15.52 4.58 -10.07
N VAL A 106 -14.92 3.39 -9.96
CA VAL A 106 -15.65 2.16 -9.59
C VAL A 106 -16.30 2.31 -8.22
N CYS A 107 -15.54 2.77 -7.21
CA CYS A 107 -16.08 3.02 -5.87
C CYS A 107 -17.25 4.01 -5.91
N THR A 108 -17.10 5.10 -6.68
CA THR A 108 -18.13 6.14 -6.82
C THR A 108 -19.40 5.60 -7.50
N LYS A 109 -19.27 4.73 -8.52
CA LYS A 109 -20.39 4.06 -9.18
C LYS A 109 -21.12 3.08 -8.27
N LEU A 110 -20.43 2.47 -7.32
CA LEU A 110 -21.04 1.65 -6.25
C LEU A 110 -21.74 2.50 -5.17
N GLY A 111 -21.61 3.83 -5.24
CA GLY A 111 -22.28 4.77 -4.33
C GLY A 111 -21.38 5.37 -3.25
N TRP A 112 -20.09 5.00 -3.20
CA TRP A 112 -19.14 5.62 -2.29
C TRP A 112 -18.95 7.10 -2.61
N LYS A 113 -18.81 7.93 -1.57
CA LYS A 113 -18.59 9.37 -1.69
C LYS A 113 -17.38 9.78 -0.87
N GLY A 114 -16.24 9.92 -1.53
CA GLY A 114 -15.05 10.52 -0.93
C GLY A 114 -15.25 12.00 -0.61
N LYS A 115 -14.30 12.58 0.14
CA LYS A 115 -14.29 14.00 0.50
C LYS A 115 -13.75 14.89 -0.63
N GLY A 116 -13.17 14.29 -1.66
CA GLY A 116 -12.53 15.00 -2.78
C GLY A 116 -11.16 15.60 -2.41
N THR A 117 -10.46 15.02 -1.42
CA THR A 117 -9.15 15.54 -0.98
C THR A 117 -7.99 14.75 -1.57
N ARG A 118 -6.78 15.27 -1.39
CA ARG A 118 -5.53 14.64 -1.84
C ARG A 118 -5.21 13.30 -1.13
N TRP A 119 -5.82 13.07 0.04
CA TRP A 119 -5.46 12.00 0.97
C TRP A 119 -6.69 11.18 1.41
N ASP A 120 -7.73 11.13 0.59
CA ASP A 120 -8.90 10.31 0.91
C ASP A 120 -8.55 8.83 0.79
N ILE A 121 -8.70 8.08 1.88
CA ILE A 121 -8.54 6.61 1.87
C ILE A 121 -9.72 5.99 1.12
N LEU A 122 -9.40 5.13 0.14
CA LEU A 122 -10.39 4.35 -0.60
C LEU A 122 -11.13 3.36 0.31
N PRO A 123 -12.42 3.06 0.04
CA PRO A 123 -13.13 2.01 0.75
C PRO A 123 -12.60 0.64 0.29
N LEU A 124 -12.82 -0.40 1.09
CA LEU A 124 -12.63 -1.77 0.65
C LEU A 124 -13.82 -2.22 -0.18
N VAL A 125 -13.57 -2.73 -1.38
CA VAL A 125 -14.59 -3.29 -2.28
C VAL A 125 -14.42 -4.82 -2.29
N LEU A 126 -15.41 -5.53 -1.76
CA LEU A 126 -15.30 -6.94 -1.38
C LEU A 126 -16.43 -7.76 -2.04
N SER A 127 -16.07 -8.89 -2.65
CA SER A 127 -17.03 -9.92 -3.10
C SER A 127 -16.81 -11.19 -2.31
N ALA A 128 -17.90 -11.77 -1.81
CA ALA A 128 -17.90 -13.07 -1.16
C ALA A 128 -18.74 -14.06 -1.96
N ASN A 129 -18.23 -15.29 -2.13
CA ASN A 129 -18.97 -16.39 -2.76
C ASN A 129 -19.49 -16.06 -4.18
N GLY A 130 -18.77 -15.24 -4.95
CA GLY A 130 -19.16 -14.86 -6.30
C GLY A 130 -20.27 -13.81 -6.43
N HIS A 131 -20.78 -13.30 -5.31
CA HIS A 131 -21.79 -12.24 -5.33
C HIS A 131 -21.21 -10.88 -5.75
N ASP A 132 -22.08 -9.98 -6.17
CA ASP A 132 -21.75 -8.59 -6.45
C ASP A 132 -21.04 -7.94 -5.25
N PRO A 133 -20.14 -6.98 -5.48
CA PRO A 133 -19.33 -6.43 -4.41
C PRO A 133 -20.12 -5.46 -3.52
N ASP A 134 -19.82 -5.49 -2.23
CA ASP A 134 -20.15 -4.42 -1.29
C ASP A 134 -18.90 -3.54 -1.07
N TYR A 135 -19.11 -2.29 -0.65
CA TYR A 135 -18.02 -1.43 -0.20
C TYR A 135 -18.11 -1.13 1.29
N PHE A 136 -16.95 -0.98 1.94
CA PHE A 136 -16.83 -0.69 3.37
C PHE A 136 -15.77 0.39 3.60
N ASP A 137 -16.13 1.47 4.30
CA ASP A 137 -15.14 2.43 4.77
C ASP A 137 -14.27 1.80 5.87
N ILE A 138 -12.96 1.95 5.74
CA ILE A 138 -12.02 1.49 6.77
C ILE A 138 -12.12 2.47 7.96
N PRO A 139 -12.29 1.98 9.20
CA PRO A 139 -12.32 2.85 10.37
C PRO A 139 -11.03 3.69 10.45
N PRO A 140 -11.12 5.03 10.51
CA PRO A 140 -9.94 5.90 10.44
C PRO A 140 -8.87 5.59 11.49
N GLU A 141 -9.27 5.11 12.67
CA GLU A 141 -8.37 4.71 13.75
C GLU A 141 -7.50 3.47 13.43
N LEU A 142 -7.84 2.72 12.39
CA LEU A 142 -7.02 1.61 11.89
C LEU A 142 -6.00 2.07 10.85
N VAL A 143 -6.15 3.27 10.28
CA VAL A 143 -5.25 3.81 9.27
C VAL A 143 -4.19 4.67 9.95
N MET A 144 -3.00 4.11 10.11
CA MET A 144 -1.84 4.89 10.56
C MET A 144 -1.19 5.57 9.36
N GLU A 145 -1.22 6.90 9.34
CA GLU A 145 -0.49 7.74 8.39
C GLU A 145 0.75 8.35 9.05
N VAL A 146 1.81 8.52 8.27
CA VAL A 146 3.04 9.23 8.65
C VAL A 146 3.09 10.56 7.92
N PRO A 147 2.98 11.71 8.63
CA PRO A 147 3.27 13.01 8.04
C PRO A 147 4.74 13.08 7.61
N LEU A 148 4.99 13.54 6.39
CA LEU A 148 6.35 13.60 5.85
C LEU A 148 6.99 14.97 6.08
N VAL A 149 8.15 14.96 6.71
CA VAL A 149 9.01 16.11 7.03
C VAL A 149 10.46 15.81 6.65
N HIS A 150 11.25 16.85 6.45
CA HIS A 150 12.68 16.71 6.13
C HIS A 150 13.53 17.09 7.35
N PRO A 151 14.67 16.42 7.61
CA PRO A 151 15.57 16.80 8.71
C PRO A 151 16.23 18.17 8.53
N GLU A 152 16.36 18.65 7.29
CA GLU A 152 17.06 19.91 6.96
C GLU A 152 16.18 20.96 6.27
N TYR A 153 15.02 20.58 5.74
CA TYR A 153 14.18 21.44 4.92
C TYR A 153 12.81 21.63 5.57
N ASP A 154 12.68 22.68 6.39
CA ASP A 154 11.44 23.00 7.10
C ASP A 154 10.23 23.13 6.15
N TRP A 155 10.45 23.71 4.96
CA TRP A 155 9.43 23.86 3.93
C TRP A 155 8.81 22.55 3.46
N PHE A 156 9.46 21.40 3.69
CA PHE A 156 8.94 20.09 3.30
C PHE A 156 7.70 19.73 4.14
N GLY A 157 7.73 20.02 5.44
CA GLY A 157 6.57 19.81 6.32
C GLY A 157 5.37 20.67 5.94
N GLU A 158 5.61 21.88 5.44
CA GLU A 158 4.57 22.80 4.96
C GLU A 158 3.82 22.26 3.73
N MET A 159 4.40 21.31 2.99
CA MET A 159 3.74 20.68 1.83
C MET A 159 2.58 19.75 2.25
N GLY A 160 2.47 19.41 3.53
CA GLY A 160 1.37 18.58 4.07
C GLY A 160 1.31 17.17 3.47
N LEU A 161 2.47 16.64 3.05
CA LEU A 161 2.60 15.28 2.51
C LEU A 161 2.44 14.25 3.63
N ARG A 162 1.86 13.10 3.29
CA ARG A 162 1.68 11.97 4.21
C ARG A 162 1.61 10.66 3.46
N TRP A 163 1.91 9.56 4.13
CA TRP A 163 1.75 8.21 3.57
C TRP A 163 1.24 7.22 4.61
N TYR A 164 0.42 6.25 4.22
CA TYR A 164 -0.03 5.19 5.12
C TYR A 164 1.12 4.22 5.44
N ALA A 165 1.16 3.71 6.67
CA ALA A 165 2.30 2.96 7.19
C ALA A 165 2.40 1.50 6.70
N VAL A 166 1.27 0.89 6.32
CA VAL A 166 1.20 -0.54 6.00
C VAL A 166 1.04 -0.76 4.49
N PRO A 167 2.05 -1.31 3.78
CA PRO A 167 1.91 -1.77 2.41
C PRO A 167 1.27 -3.16 2.38
N ALA A 168 -0.01 -3.23 2.03
CA ALA A 168 -0.76 -4.49 2.01
C ALA A 168 -1.33 -4.78 0.62
N VAL A 169 -0.73 -5.73 -0.11
CA VAL A 169 -1.22 -6.18 -1.42
C VAL A 169 -2.45 -7.06 -1.22
N SER A 170 -3.49 -6.85 -2.03
CA SER A 170 -4.78 -7.54 -1.83
C SER A 170 -5.40 -8.20 -3.06
N ASN A 171 -4.88 -7.93 -4.26
CA ASN A 171 -5.43 -8.47 -5.51
C ASN A 171 -4.64 -9.66 -6.11
N MET A 172 -3.73 -10.26 -5.34
CA MET A 172 -2.99 -11.44 -5.77
C MET A 172 -3.69 -12.74 -5.35
N MET A 173 -3.50 -13.79 -6.14
CA MET A 173 -3.93 -15.15 -5.82
C MET A 173 -2.81 -15.92 -5.11
N PHE A 174 -3.14 -16.59 -4.01
CA PHE A 174 -2.23 -17.52 -3.35
C PHE A 174 -2.51 -18.94 -3.87
N ASP A 175 -1.53 -19.53 -4.56
CA ASP A 175 -1.58 -20.91 -5.05
C ASP A 175 -0.76 -21.82 -4.10
N CYS A 176 -1.37 -22.92 -3.65
CA CYS A 176 -0.73 -23.88 -2.78
C CYS A 176 -1.25 -25.30 -3.02
N GLY A 177 -0.40 -26.17 -3.57
CA GLY A 177 -0.73 -27.58 -3.75
C GLY A 177 -1.89 -27.84 -4.72
N GLY A 178 -2.05 -26.96 -5.72
CA GLY A 178 -3.16 -27.02 -6.68
C GLY A 178 -4.45 -26.33 -6.19
N LEU A 179 -4.49 -25.86 -4.94
CA LEU A 179 -5.57 -25.02 -4.43
C LEU A 179 -5.30 -23.56 -4.73
N GLN A 180 -6.34 -22.83 -5.11
CA GLN A 180 -6.27 -21.42 -5.47
C GLN A 180 -7.06 -20.58 -4.48
N PHE A 181 -6.40 -19.68 -3.77
CA PHE A 181 -7.02 -18.72 -2.86
C PHE A 181 -7.05 -17.34 -3.52
N THR A 182 -8.22 -16.94 -4.00
CA THR A 182 -8.42 -15.74 -4.84
C THR A 182 -8.54 -14.43 -4.06
N ALA A 183 -8.73 -14.52 -2.74
CA ALA A 183 -8.56 -13.42 -1.80
C ALA A 183 -7.60 -13.86 -0.69
N ALA A 184 -6.38 -13.34 -0.74
CA ALA A 184 -5.36 -13.62 0.24
C ALA A 184 -4.50 -12.38 0.55
N PRO A 185 -5.08 -11.26 1.03
CA PRO A 185 -4.32 -10.04 1.26
C PRO A 185 -3.18 -10.25 2.25
N PHE A 186 -2.03 -9.66 1.96
CA PHE A 186 -0.81 -9.79 2.76
C PHE A 186 -0.04 -8.47 2.83
N ASN A 187 0.74 -8.29 3.89
CA ASN A 187 1.58 -7.12 4.07
C ASN A 187 3.00 -7.47 4.54
N GLY A 188 3.91 -6.56 4.24
CA GLY A 188 5.20 -6.42 4.92
C GLY A 188 5.30 -5.03 5.54
N TRP A 189 6.50 -4.45 5.50
CA TRP A 189 6.72 -3.03 5.74
C TRP A 189 7.42 -2.42 4.53
N TYR A 190 7.36 -1.10 4.42
CA TYR A 190 7.89 -0.38 3.28
C TYR A 190 9.41 -0.43 3.22
N MET A 191 9.93 -0.49 1.98
CA MET A 191 11.23 0.05 1.63
C MET A 191 11.06 1.51 1.20
N SER A 192 11.95 2.42 1.62
CA SER A 192 11.77 3.86 1.43
C SER A 192 11.52 4.30 -0.01
N THR A 193 12.15 3.64 -0.97
CA THR A 193 12.05 3.97 -2.40
C THR A 193 10.68 3.66 -2.98
N GLU A 194 9.88 2.79 -2.37
CA GLU A 194 8.49 2.60 -2.77
C GLU A 194 7.71 3.92 -2.63
N ILE A 195 7.88 4.61 -1.50
CA ILE A 195 7.21 5.89 -1.26
C ILE A 195 7.97 7.04 -1.94
N GLY A 196 9.25 7.23 -1.57
CA GLY A 196 10.03 8.39 -1.97
C GLY A 196 10.29 8.46 -3.47
N ALA A 197 10.58 7.33 -4.11
CA ALA A 197 10.88 7.30 -5.54
C ALA A 197 9.64 7.03 -6.40
N ARG A 198 8.80 6.06 -6.03
CA ARG A 198 7.65 5.67 -6.86
C ARG A 198 6.43 6.51 -6.56
N ASP A 199 5.93 6.48 -5.33
CA ASP A 199 4.67 7.13 -4.99
C ASP A 199 4.74 8.66 -5.12
N LEU A 200 5.80 9.29 -4.60
CA LEU A 200 5.94 10.73 -4.62
C LEU A 200 6.47 11.28 -5.95
N CYS A 201 7.37 10.56 -6.62
CA CYS A 201 8.17 11.11 -7.72
C CYS A 201 7.87 10.55 -9.12
N ASP A 202 7.14 9.43 -9.27
CA ASP A 202 6.73 8.97 -10.60
C ASP A 202 5.79 10.00 -11.26
N VAL A 203 5.97 10.19 -12.57
CA VAL A 203 5.18 11.15 -13.37
C VAL A 203 3.70 10.81 -13.45
N ASN A 204 3.35 9.54 -13.30
CA ASN A 204 1.97 9.03 -13.29
C ASN A 204 1.44 8.81 -11.86
N ARG A 205 2.12 9.39 -10.85
CA ARG A 205 1.73 9.38 -9.44
C ARG A 205 1.66 10.83 -8.95
N TYR A 206 2.14 11.13 -7.75
CA TYR A 206 2.10 12.51 -7.22
C TYR A 206 3.05 13.48 -7.93
N ASN A 207 3.99 12.99 -8.74
CA ASN A 207 4.85 13.77 -9.64
C ASN A 207 5.51 15.02 -8.99
N LEU A 208 6.08 14.84 -7.79
CA LEU A 208 6.62 15.96 -7.00
C LEU A 208 8.06 16.34 -7.34
N LEU A 209 8.73 15.62 -8.24
CA LEU A 209 10.17 15.75 -8.45
C LEU A 209 10.60 17.17 -8.82
N GLU A 210 9.89 17.83 -9.73
CA GLU A 210 10.16 19.22 -10.12
C GLU A 210 9.82 20.21 -9.00
N THR A 211 8.71 19.99 -8.29
CA THR A 211 8.33 20.82 -7.14
C THR A 211 9.39 20.81 -6.04
N LEU A 212 9.92 19.63 -5.72
CA LEU A 212 11.01 19.48 -4.74
C LEU A 212 12.28 20.19 -5.23
N ALA A 213 12.68 19.97 -6.49
CA ALA A 213 13.86 20.60 -7.06
C ALA A 213 13.79 22.13 -7.06
N THR A 214 12.62 22.70 -7.38
CA THR A 214 12.40 24.16 -7.31
C THR A 214 12.49 24.67 -5.87
N LYS A 215 11.90 23.98 -4.90
CA LYS A 215 12.01 24.39 -3.47
C LYS A 215 13.42 24.26 -2.91
N MET A 216 14.22 23.34 -3.46
CA MET A 216 15.66 23.22 -3.17
C MET A 216 16.52 24.26 -3.89
N GLY A 217 15.96 25.07 -4.79
CA GLY A 217 16.73 26.06 -5.57
C GLY A 217 17.64 25.44 -6.63
N LEU A 218 17.34 24.23 -7.11
CA LEU A 218 18.14 23.55 -8.13
C LEU A 218 17.88 24.11 -9.53
N ASP A 219 18.90 24.08 -10.39
CA ASP A 219 18.75 24.39 -11.81
C ASP A 219 18.08 23.22 -12.57
N THR A 220 16.79 23.37 -12.86
CA THR A 220 15.97 22.35 -13.54
C THR A 220 16.04 22.40 -15.07
N ARG A 221 16.79 23.35 -15.66
CA ARG A 221 16.78 23.60 -17.12
C ARG A 221 17.46 22.50 -17.94
N THR A 222 18.38 21.74 -17.34
CA THR A 222 19.16 20.71 -18.05
C THR A 222 19.33 19.47 -17.18
N PRO A 223 19.24 18.25 -17.75
CA PRO A 223 19.46 17.01 -16.99
C PRO A 223 20.90 16.86 -16.49
N VAL A 224 21.88 17.56 -17.08
CA VAL A 224 23.30 17.46 -16.70
C VAL A 224 23.56 17.98 -15.28
N THR A 225 22.70 18.84 -14.73
CA THR A 225 22.81 19.30 -13.32
C THR A 225 22.43 18.21 -12.30
N LEU A 226 21.87 17.09 -12.79
CA LEU A 226 21.35 15.97 -12.00
C LEU A 226 20.32 16.42 -10.96
N TRP A 227 19.52 17.43 -11.31
CA TRP A 227 18.53 17.99 -10.40
C TRP A 227 17.47 16.96 -9.99
N LYS A 228 17.14 16.03 -10.89
CA LYS A 228 16.20 14.93 -10.63
C LYS A 228 16.76 13.98 -9.57
N ASP A 229 18.01 13.56 -9.73
CA ASP A 229 18.70 12.66 -8.81
C ASP A 229 18.80 13.28 -7.41
N LYS A 230 19.18 14.57 -7.34
CA LYS A 230 19.24 15.32 -6.07
C LYS A 230 17.88 15.38 -5.38
N ALA A 231 16.84 15.82 -6.08
CA ALA A 231 15.49 15.89 -5.51
C ALA A 231 14.95 14.51 -5.08
N LEU A 232 15.28 13.45 -5.84
CA LEU A 232 14.88 12.08 -5.54
C LEU A 232 15.54 11.56 -4.25
N ILE A 233 16.81 11.89 -4.03
CA ILE A 233 17.53 11.55 -2.79
C ILE A 233 16.84 12.22 -1.60
N GLU A 234 16.58 13.52 -1.66
CA GLU A 234 15.94 14.25 -0.55
C GLU A 234 14.50 13.78 -0.28
N ALA A 235 13.76 13.36 -1.32
CA ALA A 235 12.46 12.72 -1.13
C ALA A 235 12.57 11.41 -0.31
N ASN A 236 13.59 10.59 -0.58
CA ASN A 236 13.84 9.37 0.18
C ASN A 236 14.33 9.64 1.60
N VAL A 237 15.17 10.66 1.78
CA VAL A 237 15.62 11.13 3.11
C VAL A 237 14.42 11.57 3.95
N ALA A 238 13.52 12.38 3.39
CA ALA A 238 12.29 12.80 4.06
C ALA A 238 11.47 11.60 4.53
N VAL A 239 11.26 10.61 3.65
CA VAL A 239 10.47 9.41 3.97
C VAL A 239 11.11 8.61 5.11
N LEU A 240 12.40 8.28 5.01
CA LEU A 240 13.11 7.53 6.06
C LEU A 240 13.07 8.26 7.40
N HIS A 241 13.44 9.55 7.39
CA HIS A 241 13.44 10.38 8.59
C HIS A 241 12.06 10.43 9.24
N SER A 242 11.01 10.66 8.44
CA SER A 242 9.63 10.78 8.94
C SER A 242 9.14 9.49 9.58
N PHE A 243 9.39 8.35 8.96
CA PHE A 243 9.01 7.05 9.52
C PHE A 243 9.80 6.76 10.81
N GLN A 244 11.10 7.08 10.84
CA GLN A 244 11.94 6.87 12.02
C GLN A 244 11.49 7.72 13.22
N ILE A 245 11.28 9.03 13.05
CA ILE A 245 10.86 9.90 14.17
C ILE A 245 9.46 9.57 14.69
N ASN A 246 8.60 8.98 13.86
CA ASN A 246 7.27 8.49 14.24
C ASN A 246 7.28 7.04 14.75
N ASN A 247 8.47 6.42 14.91
CA ASN A 247 8.64 5.04 15.37
C ASN A 247 7.89 4.02 14.51
N VAL A 248 7.85 4.23 13.18
CA VAL A 248 7.24 3.32 12.21
C VAL A 248 8.31 2.52 11.49
N THR A 249 8.13 1.20 11.42
CA THR A 249 9.05 0.30 10.73
C THR A 249 9.13 0.64 9.25
N ILE A 250 10.35 0.91 8.80
CA ILE A 250 10.73 1.11 7.40
C ILE A 250 12.15 0.59 7.21
N VAL A 251 12.54 0.26 5.98
CA VAL A 251 13.92 -0.09 5.63
C VAL A 251 14.41 0.76 4.47
N ASP A 252 15.68 1.16 4.48
CA ASP A 252 16.29 1.77 3.32
C ASP A 252 16.67 0.70 2.28
N HIS A 253 16.88 1.13 1.04
CA HIS A 253 17.14 0.21 -0.06
C HIS A 253 18.54 -0.43 -0.04
N HIS A 254 19.53 0.16 0.64
CA HIS A 254 20.85 -0.45 0.80
C HIS A 254 20.79 -1.60 1.81
N THR A 255 20.23 -1.37 3.00
CA THR A 255 20.03 -2.42 4.01
C THR A 255 19.15 -3.56 3.48
N ALA A 256 18.09 -3.22 2.71
CA ALA A 256 17.24 -4.23 2.09
C ALA A 256 17.99 -5.08 1.05
N ALA A 257 18.86 -4.47 0.25
CA ALA A 257 19.70 -5.19 -0.71
C ALA A 257 20.75 -6.06 -0.03
N GLU A 258 21.44 -5.57 0.99
CA GLU A 258 22.41 -6.34 1.78
C GLU A 258 21.76 -7.53 2.48
N SER A 259 20.56 -7.34 3.04
CA SER A 259 19.81 -8.41 3.70
C SER A 259 19.27 -9.47 2.73
N PHE A 260 19.21 -9.15 1.44
CA PHE A 260 18.72 -10.06 0.40
C PHE A 260 19.81 -10.97 -0.17
N MET A 261 21.05 -10.47 -0.18
CA MET A 261 22.26 -11.21 -0.61
C MET A 261 22.62 -12.31 0.38
#